data_AF-A0A9D5VTM9-F1
#
_entry.id   AF-A0A9D5VTM9-F1
#
_cell.length_a   1.000
_cell.length_b   1.000
_cell.length_c   1.000
_cell.angle_alpha   90.00
_cell.angle_beta   90.00
_cell.angle_gamma   90.00
#
_symmetry.space_group_name_H-M   'P 1'
#
loop_
_entity.id
_entity.type
_entity.pdbx_description
1 polymer ?
#
loop_
_entity_poly.entity_id
_entity_poly.type
_entity_poly.pdbx_seq_one_letter_code
_entity_poly.pdbx_strand_id
1 'polypeptide(L)'
;MNAIIIVGIILIIASLGLLWFRQNSAKKLQDIRDTETSKIDLHIETSQGIAKDMGSGYYAQYTEIKGAAVTDRPMISQFTKKECVYYRSQVTREWQEEVEDTDSKTGETRRRMERRSEVMADNVNSPDFWVDDGTGKLKIRPSGSQIEAMQVFDSFMPQNDPMLISKFNLSFLPHTNTIGYRLKEWIIPTNQSLYIIGEISDKDGELSLKKPQDKRTFIVSTKSENELIESSQKKILLATIGAIICFILGLFCLTYFFAYAASFAYVGSSAYAGETPLIKEIKFEKGTDEIEKVYFFMNARYFPQILPIEDKDFKLVCDFPNVKLNIGISSHIKTNGNLIRSIRVGIHQQPKPKIRVVLDLVSKKDYAVEPLFYEKEKIFAIEVKLKK
;
A
#
# COMPACT_ATOMS: atom_id res chain seq x y z
N MET A 1 -13.48 -9.06 -0.50
CA MET A 1 -12.55 -9.19 0.64
C MET A 1 -13.07 -8.30 1.77
N ASN A 2 -13.26 -8.81 2.99
CA ASN A 2 -13.89 -8.04 4.06
C ASN A 2 -13.01 -6.85 4.48
N ALA A 3 -13.59 -5.67 4.65
CA ALA A 3 -12.88 -4.42 4.96
C ALA A 3 -11.97 -4.55 6.20
N ILE A 4 -12.39 -5.33 7.21
CA ILE A 4 -11.61 -5.59 8.43
C ILE A 4 -10.30 -6.35 8.12
N ILE A 5 -10.32 -7.30 7.19
CA ILE A 5 -9.13 -8.02 6.75
C ILE A 5 -8.17 -7.07 6.04
N ILE A 6 -8.71 -6.20 5.17
CA ILE A 6 -7.92 -5.21 4.42
C ILE A 6 -7.21 -4.27 5.40
N VAL A 7 -7.94 -3.73 6.38
CA VAL A 7 -7.38 -2.87 7.43
C VAL A 7 -6.32 -3.62 8.24
N GLY A 8 -6.59 -4.87 8.63
CA GLY A 8 -5.63 -5.71 9.35
C GLY A 8 -4.31 -5.88 8.57
N ILE A 9 -4.40 -6.22 7.28
CA ILE A 9 -3.22 -6.38 6.41
C ILE A 9 -2.46 -5.04 6.26
N ILE A 10 -3.16 -3.92 6.05
CA ILE A 10 -2.54 -2.60 5.93
C ILE A 10 -1.77 -2.25 7.21
N LEU A 11 -2.33 -2.53 8.39
CA LEU A 11 -1.65 -2.28 9.67
C LEU A 11 -0.39 -3.14 9.84
N ILE A 12 -0.42 -4.41 9.41
CA ILE A 12 0.79 -5.26 9.42
C ILE A 12 1.86 -4.71 8.47
N ILE A 13 1.49 -4.29 7.27
CA ILE A 13 2.42 -3.67 6.31
C ILE A 13 3.00 -2.38 6.88
N ALA A 14 2.18 -1.54 7.51
CA ALA A 14 2.62 -0.31 8.17
C ALA A 14 3.62 -0.62 9.30
N SER A 15 3.38 -1.67 10.09
CA SER A 15 4.32 -2.13 11.13
C SER A 15 5.68 -2.51 10.53
N LEU A 16 5.70 -3.28 9.44
CA LEU A 16 6.95 -3.64 8.74
C LEU A 16 7.68 -2.40 8.19
N GLY A 17 6.94 -1.44 7.62
CA GLY A 17 7.51 -0.16 7.17
C GLY A 17 8.15 0.65 8.31
N LEU A 18 7.50 0.69 9.47
CA LEU A 18 8.03 1.35 10.68
C LEU A 18 9.28 0.63 11.22
N LEU A 19 9.33 -0.70 11.19
CA LEU A 19 10.52 -1.47 11.57
C LEU A 19 11.69 -1.21 10.62
N TRP A 20 11.43 -1.10 9.31
CA TRP A 20 12.45 -0.73 8.33
C TRP A 20 13.00 0.69 8.60
N PHE A 21 12.11 1.66 8.84
CA PHE A 21 12.51 3.02 9.19
C PHE A 21 13.31 3.09 10.50
N ARG A 22 12.92 2.29 11.51
CA ARG A 22 13.68 2.10 12.75
C ARG A 22 15.09 1.58 12.46
N GLN A 23 15.24 0.56 11.63
CA GLN A 23 16.56 0.00 11.29
C GLN A 23 17.46 1.04 10.62
N ASN A 24 16.94 1.80 9.65
CA ASN A 24 17.72 2.84 8.99
C ASN A 24 18.13 3.97 9.95
N SER A 25 17.22 4.38 10.85
CA SER A 25 17.51 5.38 11.88
C SER A 25 18.53 4.89 12.91
N ALA A 26 18.48 3.59 13.27
CA ALA A 26 19.43 2.96 14.17
C ALA A 26 20.83 2.84 13.56
N LYS A 27 20.93 2.49 12.27
CA LYS A 27 22.20 2.48 11.54
C LYS A 27 22.85 3.86 11.52
N LYS A 28 22.07 4.90 11.18
CA LYS A 28 22.53 6.29 11.25
C LYS A 28 23.06 6.66 12.65
N LEU A 29 22.32 6.30 13.70
CA LEU A 29 22.74 6.58 15.07
C LEU A 29 24.04 5.86 15.46
N GLN A 30 24.21 4.61 15.00
CA GLN A 30 25.42 3.85 15.23
C GLN A 30 26.62 4.48 14.51
N ASP A 31 26.48 4.79 13.21
CA ASP A 31 27.56 5.43 12.43
C ASP A 31 28.02 6.74 13.08
N ILE A 32 27.11 7.54 13.64
CA ILE A 32 27.43 8.78 14.38
C ILE A 32 28.22 8.47 15.66
N ARG A 33 27.80 7.46 16.45
CA ARG A 33 28.44 7.14 17.74
C ARG A 33 29.81 6.48 17.62
N ASP A 34 29.99 5.68 16.58
CA ASP A 34 31.19 4.87 16.38
C ASP A 34 32.30 5.65 15.65
N THR A 35 32.04 6.90 15.26
CA THR A 35 32.97 7.72 14.48
C THR A 35 33.43 8.92 15.29
N GLU A 36 34.74 9.02 15.50
CA GLU A 36 35.33 10.15 16.23
C GLU A 36 35.56 11.37 15.33
N THR A 37 35.45 12.56 15.92
CA THR A 37 35.83 13.81 15.26
C THR A 37 37.34 13.83 15.01
N SER A 38 37.73 14.12 13.77
CA SER A 38 39.13 14.33 13.38
C SER A 38 39.35 15.76 12.86
N LYS A 39 40.61 16.19 12.78
CA LYS A 39 41.02 17.49 12.25
C LYS A 39 41.43 17.40 10.79
N ILE A 40 41.14 18.45 10.04
CA ILE A 40 41.37 18.49 8.58
C ILE A 40 42.86 18.42 8.24
N ASP A 41 43.70 19.13 8.99
CA ASP A 41 45.16 19.13 8.79
C ASP A 41 45.76 17.71 8.80
N LEU A 42 45.33 16.87 9.75
CA LEU A 42 45.75 15.48 9.86
C LEU A 42 45.43 14.68 8.59
N HIS A 43 44.25 14.88 8.00
CA HIS A 43 43.86 14.20 6.76
C HIS A 43 44.67 14.71 5.57
N ILE A 44 44.97 16.01 5.52
CA ILE A 44 45.82 16.60 4.48
C ILE A 44 47.23 16.03 4.57
N GLU A 45 47.84 16.05 5.75
CA GLU A 45 49.19 15.52 5.99
C GLU A 45 49.28 14.02 5.68
N THR A 46 48.31 13.23 6.14
CA THR A 46 48.27 11.78 5.90
C THR A 46 48.11 11.47 4.41
N SER A 47 47.21 12.16 3.71
CA SER A 47 47.02 12.00 2.26
C SER A 47 48.30 12.36 1.49
N GLN A 48 48.97 13.45 1.86
CA GLN A 48 50.23 13.85 1.23
C GLN A 48 51.36 12.85 1.49
N GLY A 49 51.45 12.28 2.70
CA GLY A 49 52.40 11.22 3.04
C GLY A 49 52.21 9.99 2.15
N ILE A 50 50.96 9.48 2.08
CA ILE A 50 50.62 8.33 1.23
C ILE A 50 50.89 8.63 -0.25
N ALA A 51 50.57 9.85 -0.71
CA ALA A 51 50.79 10.25 -2.08
C ALA A 51 52.27 10.26 -2.49
N LYS A 52 53.19 10.56 -1.55
CA LYS A 52 54.64 10.50 -1.78
C LYS A 52 55.13 9.06 -1.95
N ASP A 53 54.56 8.13 -1.18
CA ASP A 53 55.03 6.74 -1.16
C ASP A 53 54.36 5.86 -2.23
N MET A 54 53.06 6.10 -2.52
CA MET A 54 52.22 5.23 -3.35
C MET A 54 51.57 5.95 -4.54
N GLY A 55 51.68 7.27 -4.62
CA GLY A 55 50.93 8.11 -5.58
C GLY A 55 49.55 8.53 -5.07
N SER A 56 48.90 9.45 -5.78
CA SER A 56 47.55 9.94 -5.43
C SER A 56 46.47 8.89 -5.62
N GLY A 57 45.41 8.95 -4.81
CA GLY A 57 44.19 8.15 -4.97
C GLY A 57 44.10 6.91 -4.07
N TYR A 58 45.08 6.74 -3.19
CA TYR A 58 45.15 5.64 -2.23
C TYR A 58 44.62 6.03 -0.84
N TYR A 59 44.32 7.30 -0.60
CA TYR A 59 43.79 7.75 0.68
C TYR A 59 42.26 7.68 0.68
N ALA A 60 41.73 6.98 1.68
CA ALA A 60 40.31 6.94 1.99
C ALA A 60 40.11 6.71 3.48
N GLN A 61 39.40 7.62 4.14
CA GLN A 61 39.09 7.49 5.57
C GLN A 61 37.67 7.99 5.84
N TYR A 62 36.89 7.16 6.52
CA TYR A 62 35.58 7.56 7.03
C TYR A 62 35.75 8.25 8.38
N THR A 63 35.23 9.46 8.50
CA THR A 63 35.48 10.31 9.67
C THR A 63 34.39 11.36 9.84
N GLU A 64 34.37 11.95 11.03
CA GLU A 64 33.56 13.10 11.38
C GLU A 64 34.42 14.38 11.38
N ILE A 65 33.91 15.44 10.76
CA ILE A 65 34.51 16.78 10.75
C ILE A 65 33.50 17.77 11.33
N LYS A 66 34.00 18.68 12.18
CA LYS A 66 33.26 19.82 12.70
C LYS A 66 33.96 21.12 12.30
N GLY A 67 33.28 21.98 11.55
CA GLY A 67 33.88 23.23 11.05
C GLY A 67 32.85 24.17 10.42
N ALA A 68 33.28 25.36 10.04
CA ALA A 68 32.45 26.39 9.43
C ALA A 68 32.31 26.19 7.91
N ALA A 69 31.12 26.36 7.37
CA ALA A 69 30.87 26.33 5.93
C ALA A 69 31.46 27.57 5.23
N VAL A 70 32.30 27.38 4.21
CA VAL A 70 33.00 28.47 3.51
C VAL A 70 32.82 28.32 2.00
N THR A 71 32.68 29.46 1.31
CA THR A 71 32.69 29.54 -0.16
C THR A 71 33.15 30.93 -0.58
N ASP A 72 33.83 31.02 -1.73
CA ASP A 72 34.19 32.30 -2.34
C ASP A 72 33.04 32.90 -3.16
N ARG A 73 32.02 32.09 -3.46
CA ARG A 73 30.87 32.48 -4.29
C ARG A 73 29.57 32.06 -3.59
N PRO A 74 29.12 32.80 -2.57
CA PRO A 74 27.88 32.49 -1.87
C PRO A 74 26.68 32.57 -2.81
N MET A 75 25.73 31.66 -2.62
CA MET A 75 24.42 31.75 -3.27
C MET A 75 23.49 32.61 -2.43
N ILE A 76 22.53 33.26 -3.09
CA ILE A 76 21.45 33.98 -2.43
C ILE A 76 20.22 33.08 -2.40
N SER A 77 19.69 32.82 -1.20
CA SER A 77 18.49 32.00 -1.01
C SER A 77 17.25 32.65 -1.64
N GLN A 78 16.27 31.85 -2.03
CA GLN A 78 15.14 32.32 -2.84
C GLN A 78 14.22 33.28 -2.06
N PHE A 79 13.87 32.95 -0.82
CA PHE A 79 12.84 33.65 -0.04
C PHE A 79 13.43 34.65 0.93
N THR A 80 14.43 34.24 1.73
CA THR A 80 15.05 35.11 2.74
C THR A 80 16.17 35.98 2.19
N LYS A 81 16.63 35.73 0.96
CA LYS A 81 17.74 36.44 0.31
C LYS A 81 19.04 36.43 1.13
N LYS A 82 19.29 35.34 1.86
CA LYS A 82 20.49 35.16 2.68
C LYS A 82 21.60 34.49 1.87
N GLU A 83 22.84 34.88 2.15
CA GLU A 83 24.04 34.21 1.64
C GLU A 83 24.19 32.80 2.24
N CYS A 84 24.42 31.81 1.38
CA CYS A 84 24.45 30.41 1.77
C CYS A 84 25.30 29.54 0.82
N VAL A 85 25.75 28.39 1.33
CA VAL A 85 26.40 27.32 0.52
C VAL A 85 25.40 26.28 0.02
N TYR A 86 24.20 26.26 0.61
CA TYR A 86 23.11 25.36 0.26
C TYR A 86 21.79 26.06 0.54
N TYR A 87 20.79 25.85 -0.33
CA TYR A 87 19.41 26.11 0.01
C TYR A 87 18.45 25.08 -0.58
N ARG A 88 17.32 24.92 0.11
CA ARG A 88 16.10 24.29 -0.42
C ARG A 88 14.92 25.21 -0.16
N SER A 89 14.14 25.49 -1.19
CA SER A 89 12.88 26.23 -1.08
C SER A 89 11.72 25.33 -1.53
N GLN A 90 10.64 25.34 -0.76
CA GLN A 90 9.45 24.55 -1.05
C GLN A 90 8.20 25.44 -1.02
N VAL A 91 7.37 25.28 -2.04
CA VAL A 91 6.05 25.92 -2.15
C VAL A 91 5.00 24.84 -2.10
N THR A 92 4.16 24.87 -1.07
CA THR A 92 3.04 23.94 -0.91
C THR A 92 1.74 24.71 -1.05
N ARG A 93 0.91 24.34 -2.04
CA ARG A 93 -0.44 24.87 -2.16
C ARG A 93 -1.34 24.18 -1.14
N GLU A 94 -2.20 24.95 -0.49
CA GLU A 94 -3.21 24.44 0.42
C GLU A 94 -4.60 24.86 -0.07
N TRP A 95 -5.51 23.91 -0.26
CA TRP A 95 -6.86 24.13 -0.79
C TRP A 95 -7.91 23.37 0.01
N GLN A 96 -9.17 23.73 -0.18
CA GLN A 96 -10.30 22.97 0.35
C GLN A 96 -10.97 22.16 -0.76
N GLU A 97 -11.30 20.92 -0.44
CA GLU A 97 -12.04 20.02 -1.30
C GLU A 97 -13.29 19.56 -0.55
N GLU A 98 -14.44 19.64 -1.21
CA GLU A 98 -15.69 19.09 -0.68
C GLU A 98 -15.69 17.59 -0.92
N VAL A 99 -15.73 16.81 0.15
CA VAL A 99 -15.77 15.35 0.11
C VAL A 99 -17.13 14.91 0.61
N GLU A 100 -17.82 14.11 -0.20
CA GLU A 100 -19.06 13.43 0.20
C GLU A 100 -18.73 12.09 0.84
N ASP A 101 -19.09 11.93 2.11
CA ASP A 101 -19.00 10.66 2.84
C ASP A 101 -20.40 10.04 2.91
N THR A 102 -20.53 8.80 2.45
CA THR A 102 -21.81 8.08 2.49
C THR A 102 -21.72 6.97 3.53
N ASP A 103 -22.53 7.07 4.57
CA ASP A 103 -22.55 6.08 5.63
C ASP A 103 -23.06 4.74 5.08
N SER A 104 -22.15 3.77 4.99
CA SER A 104 -22.42 2.42 4.49
C SER A 104 -23.52 1.64 5.22
N LYS A 105 -23.97 2.09 6.40
CA LYS A 105 -25.03 1.45 7.19
C LYS A 105 -26.37 2.18 7.10
N THR A 106 -26.37 3.51 7.03
CA THR A 106 -27.61 4.32 7.03
C THR A 106 -27.98 4.87 5.65
N GLY A 107 -27.03 4.89 4.70
CA GLY A 107 -27.20 5.51 3.38
C GLY A 107 -27.21 7.04 3.40
N GLU A 108 -26.94 7.68 4.55
CA GLU A 108 -26.86 9.13 4.65
C GLU A 108 -25.59 9.65 3.99
N THR A 109 -25.72 10.61 3.06
CA THR A 109 -24.60 11.37 2.50
C THR A 109 -24.35 12.61 3.32
N ARG A 110 -23.12 12.80 3.79
CA ARG A 110 -22.65 13.99 4.51
C ARG A 110 -21.57 14.68 3.70
N ARG A 111 -21.72 15.98 3.52
CA ARG A 111 -20.70 16.82 2.89
C ARG A 111 -19.73 17.33 3.95
N ARG A 112 -18.43 17.19 3.69
CA ARG A 112 -17.37 17.66 4.55
C ARG A 112 -16.34 18.42 3.74
N MET A 113 -15.91 19.57 4.25
CA MET A 113 -14.76 20.28 3.70
C MET A 113 -13.48 19.67 4.28
N GLU A 114 -12.61 19.17 3.40
CA GLU A 114 -11.30 18.66 3.78
C GLU A 114 -10.20 19.56 3.25
N ARG A 115 -9.21 19.85 4.10
CA ARG A 115 -8.01 20.59 3.69
C ARG A 115 -7.05 19.61 3.02
N ARG A 116 -6.64 19.94 1.81
CA ARG A 116 -5.67 19.19 1.01
C ARG A 116 -4.44 20.06 0.74
N SER A 117 -3.33 19.41 0.41
CA SER A 117 -2.09 20.11 0.09
C SER A 117 -1.29 19.36 -0.97
N GLU A 118 -0.55 20.09 -1.78
CA GLU A 118 0.34 19.56 -2.82
C GLU A 118 1.58 20.44 -2.92
N VAL A 119 2.72 19.81 -3.23
CA VAL A 119 3.96 20.53 -3.46
C VAL A 119 3.97 21.04 -4.90
N MET A 120 3.94 22.36 -5.06
CA MET A 120 3.94 23.05 -6.37
C MET A 120 5.36 23.25 -6.89
N ALA A 121 6.32 23.49 -5.99
CA ALA A 121 7.72 23.66 -6.31
C ALA A 121 8.60 23.18 -5.16
N ASP A 122 9.69 22.50 -5.51
CA ASP A 122 10.74 22.07 -4.58
C ASP A 122 12.08 22.27 -5.28
N ASN A 123 12.75 23.37 -4.96
CA ASN A 123 14.00 23.76 -5.60
C ASN A 123 15.15 23.55 -4.62
N VAL A 124 16.16 22.79 -5.04
CA VAL A 124 17.35 22.46 -4.24
C VAL A 124 18.58 22.92 -5.00
N ASN A 125 19.44 23.69 -4.34
CA ASN A 125 20.75 24.04 -4.85
C ASN A 125 21.83 23.65 -3.85
N SER A 126 22.73 22.77 -4.29
CA SER A 126 23.71 22.08 -3.45
C SER A 126 25.05 21.91 -4.18
N PRO A 127 25.75 23.01 -4.51
CA PRO A 127 27.06 22.94 -5.13
C PRO A 127 28.11 22.38 -4.16
N ASP A 128 29.30 22.07 -4.68
CA ASP A 128 30.47 21.85 -3.84
C ASP A 128 30.80 23.13 -3.05
N PHE A 129 31.22 22.96 -1.81
CA PHE A 129 31.64 24.05 -0.93
C PHE A 129 32.80 23.58 -0.05
N TRP A 130 33.33 24.43 0.81
CA TRP A 130 34.43 24.09 1.70
C TRP A 130 33.96 24.07 3.16
N VAL A 131 34.61 23.27 3.99
CA VAL A 131 34.51 23.39 5.44
C VAL A 131 35.87 23.75 6.01
N ASP A 132 35.88 24.65 7.00
CA ASP A 132 37.08 25.12 7.69
C ASP A 132 36.95 24.80 9.19
N ASP A 133 37.83 23.97 9.73
CA ASP A 133 37.82 23.58 11.16
C ASP A 133 38.85 24.35 12.01
N GLY A 134 39.46 25.38 11.41
CA GLY A 134 40.55 26.18 11.98
C GLY A 134 41.95 25.60 11.76
N THR A 135 42.06 24.34 11.34
CA THR A 135 43.35 23.68 11.03
C THR A 135 43.59 23.58 9.53
N GLY A 136 42.52 23.56 8.74
CA GLY A 136 42.59 23.58 7.28
C GLY A 136 41.21 23.68 6.64
N LYS A 137 41.21 23.75 5.30
CA LYS A 137 39.99 23.74 4.49
C LYS A 137 39.87 22.43 3.71
N LEU A 138 38.70 21.82 3.74
CA LEU A 138 38.40 20.61 2.99
C LEU A 138 37.18 20.80 2.09
N LYS A 139 37.29 20.37 0.83
CA LYS A 139 36.19 20.44 -0.14
C LYS A 139 35.15 19.38 0.20
N ILE A 140 33.90 19.80 0.28
CA ILE A 140 32.74 18.95 0.51
C ILE A 140 32.02 18.77 -0.82
N ARG A 141 31.80 17.51 -1.20
CA ARG A 141 30.94 17.14 -2.33
C ARG A 141 29.62 16.58 -1.78
N PRO A 142 28.58 17.41 -1.60
CA PRO A 142 27.38 17.03 -0.85
C PRO A 142 26.47 16.05 -1.59
N SER A 143 26.76 15.73 -2.85
CA SER A 143 25.96 14.79 -3.64
C SER A 143 25.81 13.44 -2.94
N GLY A 144 24.56 13.01 -2.76
CA GLY A 144 24.22 11.77 -2.08
C GLY A 144 24.31 11.81 -0.54
N SER A 145 24.57 12.98 0.06
CA SER A 145 24.46 13.19 1.51
C SER A 145 23.01 13.37 1.94
N GLN A 146 22.75 13.07 3.22
CA GLN A 146 21.59 13.57 3.93
C GLN A 146 21.90 14.96 4.47
N ILE A 147 21.36 15.99 3.82
CA ILE A 147 21.53 17.38 4.25
C ILE A 147 20.47 17.75 5.30
N GLU A 148 20.92 18.06 6.52
CA GLU A 148 20.08 18.60 7.60
C GLU A 148 20.37 20.10 7.78
N ALA A 149 19.83 20.91 6.85
CA ALA A 149 19.92 22.37 6.87
C ALA A 149 18.91 23.01 7.86
N MET A 150 19.21 24.22 8.33
CA MET A 150 18.32 24.94 9.24
C MET A 150 17.15 25.57 8.49
N GLN A 151 15.94 25.47 9.04
CA GLN A 151 14.76 26.15 8.49
C GLN A 151 14.80 27.63 8.87
N VAL A 152 14.86 28.50 7.87
CA VAL A 152 14.94 29.97 8.06
C VAL A 152 13.67 30.69 7.63
N PHE A 153 12.75 30.00 6.99
CA PHE A 153 11.45 30.54 6.58
C PHE A 153 10.36 29.47 6.66
N ASP A 154 9.20 29.83 7.20
CA ASP A 154 7.94 29.08 7.14
C ASP A 154 6.80 30.09 7.27
N SER A 155 6.13 30.39 6.15
CA SER A 155 5.07 31.39 6.12
C SER A 155 3.94 30.94 5.21
N PHE A 156 2.70 31.12 5.67
CA PHE A 156 1.51 30.90 4.87
C PHE A 156 1.05 32.23 4.27
N MET A 157 0.90 32.27 2.96
CA MET A 157 0.43 33.43 2.20
C MET A 157 -0.94 33.13 1.59
N PRO A 158 -2.00 33.87 1.93
CA PRO A 158 -3.32 33.72 1.30
C PRO A 158 -3.25 33.90 -0.22
N GLN A 159 -4.11 33.22 -0.98
CA GLN A 159 -4.09 33.29 -2.46
C GLN A 159 -4.16 34.74 -3.00
N ASN A 160 -4.93 35.60 -2.33
CA ASN A 160 -5.15 36.99 -2.73
C ASN A 160 -4.09 37.95 -2.18
N ASP A 161 -3.00 37.44 -1.60
CA ASP A 161 -1.90 38.26 -1.12
C ASP A 161 -1.15 38.90 -2.31
N PRO A 162 -1.13 40.25 -2.44
CA PRO A 162 -0.45 40.94 -3.53
C PRO A 162 1.07 40.69 -3.58
N MET A 163 1.67 40.21 -2.48
CA MET A 163 3.09 39.93 -2.40
C MET A 163 3.50 38.58 -3.01
N LEU A 164 2.57 37.64 -3.25
CA LEU A 164 2.89 36.32 -3.79
C LEU A 164 3.60 36.39 -5.15
N ILE A 165 3.05 37.18 -6.07
CA ILE A 165 3.61 37.36 -7.41
C ILE A 165 4.80 38.33 -7.35
N SER A 166 4.65 39.46 -6.65
CA SER A 166 5.63 40.56 -6.69
C SER A 166 6.92 40.32 -5.91
N LYS A 167 6.88 39.59 -4.79
CA LYS A 167 8.07 39.35 -3.93
C LYS A 167 8.80 38.05 -4.27
N PHE A 168 8.06 37.03 -4.68
CA PHE A 168 8.60 35.68 -4.87
C PHE A 168 8.68 35.23 -6.33
N ASN A 169 8.21 36.06 -7.28
CA ASN A 169 8.14 35.76 -8.72
C ASN A 169 7.45 34.42 -9.01
N LEU A 170 6.46 34.07 -8.18
CA LEU A 170 5.72 32.82 -8.28
C LEU A 170 4.57 33.00 -9.29
N SER A 171 4.80 32.57 -10.53
CA SER A 171 3.77 32.60 -11.58
C SER A 171 2.94 31.32 -11.52
N PHE A 172 1.87 31.30 -10.71
CA PHE A 172 0.93 30.17 -10.64
C PHE A 172 -0.45 30.58 -11.13
N LEU A 173 -1.09 29.72 -11.94
CA LEU A 173 -2.48 29.92 -12.31
C LEU A 173 -3.38 29.72 -11.08
N PRO A 174 -4.23 30.71 -10.72
CA PRO A 174 -5.14 30.58 -9.59
C PRO A 174 -6.18 29.49 -9.86
N HIS A 175 -6.29 28.52 -8.95
CA HIS A 175 -7.32 27.47 -8.97
C HIS A 175 -8.47 27.86 -8.02
N THR A 176 -9.72 27.51 -8.37
CA THR A 176 -10.99 28.00 -7.78
C THR A 176 -11.30 27.57 -6.34
N ASN A 177 -10.37 26.92 -5.65
CA ASN A 177 -10.54 26.43 -4.28
C ASN A 177 -9.29 26.61 -3.39
N THR A 178 -8.31 27.37 -3.87
CA THR A 178 -7.03 27.57 -3.18
C THR A 178 -7.23 28.50 -1.97
N ILE A 179 -6.77 28.07 -0.80
CA ILE A 179 -6.74 28.95 0.39
C ILE A 179 -5.50 29.85 0.30
N GLY A 180 -4.37 29.26 -0.09
CA GLY A 180 -3.11 29.96 -0.22
C GLY A 180 -1.93 29.00 -0.37
N TYR A 181 -0.74 29.52 -0.08
CA TYR A 181 0.52 28.82 -0.27
C TYR A 181 1.36 28.89 0.99
N ARG A 182 1.89 27.75 1.43
CA ARG A 182 2.92 27.69 2.46
C ARG A 182 4.29 27.62 1.82
N LEU A 183 5.11 28.62 2.14
CA LEU A 183 6.47 28.77 1.67
C LEU A 183 7.42 28.36 2.79
N LYS A 184 8.34 27.43 2.50
CA LYS A 184 9.39 27.03 3.44
C LYS A 184 10.76 27.16 2.80
N GLU A 185 11.75 27.54 3.60
CA GLU A 185 13.14 27.63 3.16
C GLU A 185 14.09 27.07 4.21
N TRP A 186 15.02 26.25 3.76
CA TRP A 186 16.13 25.72 4.55
C TRP A 186 17.45 26.14 3.91
N ILE A 187 18.41 26.57 4.71
CA ILE A 187 19.72 27.00 4.22
C ILE A 187 20.85 26.46 5.09
N ILE A 188 22.05 26.39 4.50
CA ILE A 188 23.31 26.40 5.24
C ILE A 188 23.96 27.76 4.98
N PRO A 189 23.89 28.70 5.93
CA PRO A 189 24.53 30.01 5.78
C PRO A 189 26.04 29.88 5.60
N THR A 190 26.67 30.90 5.02
CA THR A 190 28.12 31.03 5.09
C THR A 190 28.57 31.19 6.55
N ASN A 191 29.75 30.65 6.86
CA ASN A 191 30.35 30.57 8.20
C ASN A 191 29.51 29.79 9.23
N GLN A 192 28.47 29.07 8.80
CA GLN A 192 27.68 28.23 9.69
C GLN A 192 28.50 27.04 10.17
N SER A 193 28.53 26.79 11.49
CA SER A 193 29.09 25.57 12.05
C SER A 193 28.31 24.35 11.56
N LEU A 194 29.05 23.37 11.07
CA LEU A 194 28.55 22.12 10.52
C LEU A 194 29.08 20.92 11.29
N TYR A 195 28.23 19.92 11.39
CA TYR A 195 28.57 18.54 11.66
C TYR A 195 28.55 17.78 10.33
N ILE A 196 29.67 17.15 9.96
CA ILE A 196 29.81 16.38 8.72
C ILE A 196 30.37 15.01 9.06
N ILE A 197 29.75 13.95 8.55
CA ILE A 197 30.29 12.58 8.64
C ILE A 197 30.28 11.97 7.25
N GLY A 198 31.40 11.42 6.79
CA GLY A 198 31.53 10.89 5.44
C GLY A 198 32.93 10.35 5.16
N GLU A 199 33.22 10.06 3.89
CA GLU A 199 34.53 9.54 3.47
C GLU A 199 35.37 10.67 2.87
N ILE A 200 36.53 10.93 3.46
CA ILE A 200 37.56 11.77 2.88
C ILE A 200 38.41 10.90 1.96
N SER A 201 38.55 11.28 0.69
CA SER A 201 39.38 10.55 -0.26
C SER A 201 39.92 11.44 -1.37
N ASP A 202 41.11 11.10 -1.85
CA ASP A 202 41.81 11.73 -2.98
C ASP A 202 41.65 10.97 -4.31
N LYS A 203 40.83 9.90 -4.33
CA LYS A 203 40.63 9.03 -5.49
C LYS A 203 40.17 9.73 -6.77
N ASP A 204 39.53 10.90 -6.65
CA ASP A 204 39.04 11.68 -7.80
C ASP A 204 40.01 12.82 -8.18
N GLY A 205 41.27 12.72 -7.78
CA GLY A 205 42.35 13.67 -8.12
C GLY A 205 42.52 14.85 -7.16
N GLU A 206 41.52 15.15 -6.34
CA GLU A 206 41.61 16.13 -5.24
C GLU A 206 41.06 15.52 -3.95
N LEU A 207 41.71 15.84 -2.82
CA LEU A 207 41.26 15.42 -1.50
C LEU A 207 39.92 16.10 -1.18
N SER A 208 38.87 15.31 -1.00
CA SER A 208 37.52 15.82 -0.74
C SER A 208 36.72 14.86 0.14
N LEU A 209 35.76 15.42 0.88
CA LEU A 209 34.79 14.66 1.65
C LEU A 209 33.55 14.39 0.80
N LYS A 210 33.22 13.10 0.63
CA LYS A 210 32.17 12.62 -0.26
C LYS A 210 31.44 11.40 0.31
N LYS A 211 30.48 10.90 -0.48
CA LYS A 211 29.71 9.70 -0.14
C LYS A 211 30.62 8.47 -0.02
N PRO A 212 30.57 7.72 1.10
CA PRO A 212 31.31 6.48 1.27
C PRO A 212 30.90 5.39 0.29
N GLN A 213 31.84 4.52 -0.09
CA GLN A 213 31.57 3.39 -1.00
C GLN A 213 30.84 2.22 -0.31
N ASP A 214 30.98 2.09 1.00
CA ASP A 214 30.48 0.96 1.80
C ASP A 214 29.08 1.17 2.42
N LYS A 215 28.32 2.14 1.87
CA LYS A 215 26.95 2.47 2.30
C LYS A 215 26.85 2.96 3.75
N ARG A 216 27.96 3.36 4.39
CA ARG A 216 27.91 4.13 5.63
C ARG A 216 27.22 5.48 5.41
N THR A 217 26.74 6.03 6.50
CA THR A 217 26.00 7.28 6.51
C THR A 217 26.85 8.43 5.97
N PHE A 218 26.24 9.30 5.16
CA PHE A 218 26.85 10.56 4.74
C PHE A 218 25.91 11.69 5.15
N ILE A 219 26.30 12.52 6.11
CA ILE A 219 25.48 13.63 6.61
C ILE A 219 26.26 14.93 6.50
N VAL A 220 25.56 15.99 6.11
CA VAL A 220 25.98 17.40 6.25
C VAL A 220 24.88 18.09 7.04
N SER A 221 25.17 18.56 8.25
CA SER A 221 24.14 19.03 9.19
C SER A 221 24.53 20.33 9.86
N THR A 222 23.57 21.26 9.97
CA THR A 222 23.71 22.47 10.81
C THR A 222 23.39 22.21 12.28
N LYS A 223 22.84 21.02 12.59
CA LYS A 223 22.64 20.57 13.96
C LYS A 223 23.92 19.99 14.53
N SER A 224 24.09 20.13 15.84
CA SER A 224 25.12 19.46 16.61
C SER A 224 24.94 17.94 16.58
N GLU A 225 26.01 17.22 16.91
CA GLU A 225 26.01 15.76 17.07
C GLU A 225 24.95 15.30 18.09
N ASN A 226 24.86 15.98 19.24
CA ASN A 226 23.88 15.67 20.29
C ASN A 226 22.43 15.80 19.78
N GLU A 227 22.12 16.87 19.04
CA GLU A 227 20.79 17.04 18.43
C GLU A 227 20.48 15.95 17.38
N LEU A 228 21.49 15.49 16.64
CA LEU A 228 21.35 14.37 15.70
C LEU A 228 21.12 13.04 16.43
N ILE A 229 21.83 12.80 17.54
CA ILE A 229 21.66 11.64 18.41
C ILE A 229 20.26 11.62 19.00
N GLU A 230 19.84 12.71 19.67
CA GLU A 230 18.53 12.82 20.31
C GLU A 230 17.39 12.67 19.31
N SER A 231 17.47 13.36 18.16
CA SER A 231 16.44 13.28 17.14
C SER A 231 16.37 11.88 16.50
N SER A 232 17.49 11.17 16.36
CA SER A 232 17.53 9.80 15.87
C SER A 232 16.96 8.82 16.90
N GLN A 233 17.29 8.96 18.19
CA GLN A 233 16.70 8.17 19.27
C GLN A 233 15.18 8.35 19.36
N LYS A 234 14.69 9.58 19.26
CA LYS A 234 13.25 9.87 19.26
C LYS A 234 12.56 9.22 18.07
N LYS A 235 13.15 9.28 16.87
CA LYS A 235 12.64 8.59 15.66
C LYS A 235 12.58 7.07 15.87
N ILE A 236 13.63 6.47 16.42
CA ILE A 236 13.69 5.04 16.73
C ILE A 236 12.60 4.65 17.72
N LEU A 237 12.43 5.42 18.81
CA LEU A 237 11.42 5.17 19.84
C LEU A 237 10.00 5.26 19.26
N LEU A 238 9.67 6.34 18.56
CA LEU A 238 8.35 6.54 17.95
C LEU A 238 8.04 5.46 16.91
N ALA A 239 9.01 5.09 16.07
CA ALA A 239 8.85 4.03 15.10
C ALA A 239 8.64 2.66 15.77
N THR A 240 9.32 2.40 16.89
CA THR A 240 9.15 1.15 17.66
C THR A 240 7.75 1.08 18.27
N ILE A 241 7.31 2.16 18.96
CA ILE A 241 5.98 2.24 19.55
C ILE A 241 4.90 2.09 18.46
N GLY A 242 5.03 2.84 17.36
CA GLY A 242 4.09 2.77 16.25
C GLY A 242 4.02 1.38 15.62
N ALA A 243 5.17 0.71 15.44
CA ALA A 243 5.22 -0.65 14.88
C ALA A 243 4.49 -1.66 15.78
N ILE A 244 4.69 -1.58 17.09
CA ILE A 244 4.03 -2.45 18.08
C ILE A 244 2.51 -2.22 18.05
N ILE A 245 2.07 -0.96 18.08
CA ILE A 245 0.64 -0.61 18.05
C ILE A 245 -0.02 -1.14 16.76
N CYS A 246 0.60 -0.86 15.60
CA CYS A 246 0.06 -1.33 14.32
C CYS A 246 0.02 -2.86 14.25
N PHE A 247 1.03 -3.55 14.79
CA PHE A 247 1.06 -5.00 14.81
C PHE A 247 -0.05 -5.60 15.69
N ILE A 248 -0.21 -5.09 16.92
CA ILE A 248 -1.25 -5.57 17.85
C ILE A 248 -2.65 -5.32 17.29
N LEU A 249 -2.92 -4.11 16.77
CA LEU A 249 -4.21 -3.78 16.17
C LEU A 249 -4.46 -4.60 14.89
N GLY A 250 -3.44 -4.79 14.06
CA GLY A 250 -3.52 -5.62 12.87
C GLY A 250 -3.88 -7.07 13.20
N LEU A 251 -3.18 -7.67 14.17
CA LEU A 251 -3.50 -9.01 14.66
C LEU A 251 -4.91 -9.09 15.25
N PHE A 252 -5.31 -8.09 16.04
CA PHE A 252 -6.66 -8.04 16.61
C PHE A 252 -7.75 -8.00 15.53
N CYS A 253 -7.61 -7.18 14.49
CA CYS A 253 -8.57 -7.15 13.38
C CYS A 253 -8.68 -8.51 12.67
N LEU A 254 -7.55 -9.18 12.45
CA LEU A 254 -7.53 -10.49 11.81
C LEU A 254 -8.16 -11.57 12.70
N THR A 255 -7.78 -11.65 13.98
CA THR A 255 -8.36 -12.65 14.91
C THR A 255 -9.84 -12.41 15.15
N TYR A 256 -10.26 -11.15 15.31
CA TYR A 256 -11.68 -10.78 15.43
C TYR A 256 -12.47 -11.21 14.19
N PHE A 257 -11.92 -10.99 13.00
CA PHE A 257 -12.56 -11.44 11.75
C PHE A 257 -12.76 -12.96 11.72
N PHE A 258 -11.72 -13.74 12.04
CA PHE A 258 -11.81 -15.20 12.06
C PHE A 258 -12.77 -15.72 13.13
N ALA A 259 -12.78 -15.12 14.32
CA ALA A 259 -13.74 -15.46 15.37
C ALA A 259 -15.18 -15.19 14.92
N TYR A 260 -15.45 -14.03 14.32
CA TYR A 260 -16.77 -13.67 13.80
C TYR A 260 -17.22 -14.61 12.67
N ALA A 261 -16.33 -14.94 11.73
CA ALA A 261 -16.60 -15.88 10.66
C ALA A 261 -16.91 -17.29 11.18
N ALA A 262 -16.19 -17.75 12.21
CA ALA A 262 -16.44 -19.04 12.86
C ALA A 262 -17.81 -19.06 13.57
N SER A 263 -18.22 -17.97 14.23
CA SER A 263 -19.55 -17.86 14.84
C SER A 263 -20.67 -17.92 13.79
N PHE A 264 -20.51 -17.28 12.63
CA PHE A 264 -21.47 -17.38 11.52
C PHE A 264 -21.54 -18.79 10.93
N ALA A 265 -20.39 -19.46 10.75
CA ALA A 265 -20.35 -20.84 10.29
C ALA A 265 -21.03 -21.81 11.28
N TYR A 266 -20.90 -21.55 12.58
CA TYR A 266 -21.52 -22.33 13.65
C TYR A 266 -23.05 -22.14 13.75
N VAL A 267 -23.54 -20.90 13.56
CA VAL A 267 -25.00 -20.63 13.47
C VAL A 267 -25.59 -21.20 12.18
N GLY A 268 -24.84 -21.15 11.08
CA GLY A 268 -25.23 -21.78 9.82
C GLY A 268 -25.33 -23.29 9.90
N SER A 269 -24.46 -23.97 10.65
CA SER A 269 -24.49 -25.43 10.82
C SER A 269 -25.58 -25.90 11.80
N SER A 270 -25.91 -25.12 12.84
CA SER A 270 -27.00 -25.43 13.76
C SER A 270 -28.40 -25.21 13.16
N ALA A 271 -28.52 -24.37 12.13
CA ALA A 271 -29.75 -24.22 11.34
C ALA A 271 -30.07 -25.43 10.42
N TYR A 272 -29.12 -26.35 10.22
CA TYR A 272 -29.32 -27.62 9.49
C TYR A 272 -29.47 -28.84 10.42
N ALA A 273 -29.77 -28.63 11.71
CA ALA A 273 -30.26 -29.69 12.59
C ALA A 273 -31.79 -29.84 12.50
N GLY A 274 -32.35 -29.71 11.30
CA GLY A 274 -33.79 -29.79 11.04
C GLY A 274 -34.07 -30.58 9.77
N GLU A 275 -34.63 -31.78 9.94
CA GLU A 275 -35.10 -32.73 8.92
C GLU A 275 -34.11 -33.14 7.81
N THR A 276 -33.99 -34.46 7.55
CA THR A 276 -33.28 -34.94 6.35
C THR A 276 -33.89 -34.30 5.09
N PRO A 277 -33.09 -33.65 4.20
CA PRO A 277 -33.62 -33.06 2.98
C PRO A 277 -34.35 -34.12 2.12
N LEU A 278 -35.51 -33.75 1.60
CA LEU A 278 -36.41 -34.63 0.84
C LEU A 278 -36.85 -33.94 -0.45
N ILE A 279 -36.67 -34.60 -1.59
CA ILE A 279 -37.32 -34.23 -2.86
C ILE A 279 -38.75 -34.77 -2.80
N LYS A 280 -39.73 -33.87 -2.72
CA LYS A 280 -41.16 -34.18 -2.64
C LYS A 280 -41.75 -34.50 -4.01
N GLU A 281 -41.32 -33.76 -5.02
CA GLU A 281 -41.84 -33.85 -6.39
C GLU A 281 -40.83 -33.31 -7.40
N ILE A 282 -40.86 -33.84 -8.63
CA ILE A 282 -40.11 -33.33 -9.78
C ILE A 282 -41.13 -33.01 -10.88
N LYS A 283 -41.18 -31.74 -11.33
CA LYS A 283 -42.05 -31.30 -12.43
C LYS A 283 -41.25 -30.77 -13.60
N PHE A 284 -41.68 -31.11 -14.80
CA PHE A 284 -41.21 -30.53 -16.05
C PHE A 284 -42.19 -29.46 -16.53
N GLU A 285 -41.66 -28.33 -16.99
CA GLU A 285 -42.41 -27.26 -17.64
C GLU A 285 -41.77 -26.95 -19.00
N LYS A 286 -42.57 -27.05 -20.06
CA LYS A 286 -42.11 -26.86 -21.45
C LYS A 286 -41.76 -25.40 -21.77
N GLY A 287 -42.30 -24.41 -21.06
CA GLY A 287 -42.04 -23.00 -21.33
C GLY A 287 -42.26 -22.62 -22.80
N THR A 288 -41.22 -22.05 -23.44
CA THR A 288 -41.21 -21.67 -24.87
C THR A 288 -40.31 -22.62 -25.67
N ASP A 289 -40.30 -22.54 -27.00
CA ASP A 289 -39.44 -23.40 -27.83
C ASP A 289 -37.93 -23.25 -27.55
N GLU A 290 -37.53 -22.15 -26.91
CA GLU A 290 -36.14 -21.82 -26.55
C GLU A 290 -35.81 -22.09 -25.07
N ILE A 291 -36.80 -22.30 -24.19
CA ILE A 291 -36.58 -22.38 -22.73
C ILE A 291 -37.48 -23.44 -22.08
N GLU A 292 -36.88 -24.41 -21.39
CA GLU A 292 -37.57 -25.43 -20.61
C GLU A 292 -37.08 -25.47 -19.15
N LYS A 293 -37.96 -25.83 -18.22
CA LYS A 293 -37.65 -25.86 -16.78
C LYS A 293 -37.93 -27.21 -16.15
N VAL A 294 -37.08 -27.59 -15.22
CA VAL A 294 -37.32 -28.71 -14.30
C VAL A 294 -37.30 -28.19 -12.87
N TYR A 295 -38.41 -28.39 -12.16
CA TYR A 295 -38.61 -27.98 -10.78
C TYR A 295 -38.48 -29.17 -9.84
N PHE A 296 -37.75 -28.97 -8.75
CA PHE A 296 -37.55 -29.90 -7.65
C PHE A 296 -38.16 -29.28 -6.39
N PHE A 297 -39.30 -29.80 -5.97
CA PHE A 297 -40.01 -29.34 -4.78
C PHE A 297 -39.40 -30.00 -3.55
N MET A 298 -38.95 -29.21 -2.57
CA MET A 298 -38.19 -29.73 -1.43
C MET A 298 -38.80 -29.33 -0.08
N ASN A 299 -38.43 -30.04 1.00
CA ASN A 299 -38.78 -29.64 2.38
C ASN A 299 -37.81 -28.59 2.97
N ALA A 300 -36.65 -28.39 2.36
CA ALA A 300 -35.59 -27.51 2.82
C ALA A 300 -34.86 -26.84 1.66
N ARG A 301 -34.13 -25.75 1.96
CA ARG A 301 -33.23 -25.10 1.01
C ARG A 301 -32.05 -26.02 0.71
N TYR A 302 -31.80 -26.30 -0.57
CA TYR A 302 -30.77 -27.23 -0.99
C TYR A 302 -30.29 -26.92 -2.41
N PHE A 303 -28.98 -27.06 -2.64
CA PHE A 303 -28.36 -26.86 -3.96
C PHE A 303 -27.62 -28.15 -4.37
N PRO A 304 -28.02 -28.81 -5.47
CA PRO A 304 -27.34 -30.00 -5.96
C PRO A 304 -26.02 -29.67 -6.67
N GLN A 305 -25.20 -30.69 -6.86
CA GLN A 305 -24.05 -30.63 -7.76
C GLN A 305 -24.54 -30.83 -9.19
N ILE A 306 -24.31 -29.84 -10.06
CA ILE A 306 -24.75 -29.87 -11.46
C ILE A 306 -23.52 -30.11 -12.34
N LEU A 307 -23.58 -31.14 -13.17
CA LEU A 307 -22.49 -31.58 -14.03
C LEU A 307 -23.02 -31.80 -15.46
N PRO A 308 -22.61 -30.99 -16.45
CA PRO A 308 -22.85 -31.31 -17.85
C PRO A 308 -21.99 -32.52 -18.26
N ILE A 309 -22.58 -33.43 -19.05
CA ILE A 309 -21.87 -34.53 -19.70
C ILE A 309 -22.04 -34.34 -21.22
N GLU A 310 -20.94 -33.95 -21.85
CA GLU A 310 -20.82 -33.73 -23.29
C GLU A 310 -20.25 -35.00 -23.95
N ASP A 311 -21.14 -35.93 -24.29
CA ASP A 311 -20.85 -37.12 -25.10
C ASP A 311 -21.89 -37.21 -26.24
N LYS A 312 -22.01 -38.34 -26.94
CA LYS A 312 -22.95 -38.55 -28.07
C LYS A 312 -24.43 -38.19 -27.77
N ASP A 313 -24.82 -38.17 -26.49
CA ASP A 313 -26.13 -37.74 -25.99
C ASP A 313 -25.92 -36.73 -24.86
N PHE A 314 -25.92 -35.43 -25.16
CA PHE A 314 -25.83 -34.34 -24.18
C PHE A 314 -26.75 -34.59 -22.98
N LYS A 315 -26.17 -34.65 -21.78
CA LYS A 315 -26.88 -34.91 -20.52
C LYS A 315 -26.53 -33.86 -19.49
N LEU A 316 -27.51 -33.47 -18.69
CA LEU A 316 -27.27 -32.70 -17.48
C LEU A 316 -27.48 -33.59 -16.26
N VAL A 317 -26.47 -33.74 -15.43
CA VAL A 317 -26.54 -34.54 -14.20
C VAL A 317 -26.66 -33.62 -13.00
N CYS A 318 -27.63 -33.90 -12.15
CA CYS A 318 -27.91 -33.20 -10.90
C CYS A 318 -27.81 -34.20 -9.75
N ASP A 319 -26.71 -34.13 -9.01
CA ASP A 319 -26.46 -34.97 -7.85
C ASP A 319 -26.92 -34.26 -6.56
N PHE A 320 -27.75 -34.94 -5.78
CA PHE A 320 -28.28 -34.52 -4.49
C PHE A 320 -27.73 -35.42 -3.37
N PRO A 321 -26.52 -35.13 -2.83
CA PRO A 321 -25.93 -35.86 -1.70
C PRO A 321 -26.80 -35.87 -0.43
N ASN A 322 -26.96 -37.04 0.19
CA ASN A 322 -27.67 -37.21 1.46
C ASN A 322 -29.13 -36.71 1.44
N VAL A 323 -29.77 -36.70 0.27
CA VAL A 323 -31.17 -36.33 0.09
C VAL A 323 -32.02 -37.60 -0.06
N LYS A 324 -33.21 -37.62 0.54
CA LYS A 324 -34.20 -38.68 0.34
C LYS A 324 -35.12 -38.34 -0.83
N LEU A 325 -35.67 -39.35 -1.48
CA LEU A 325 -36.69 -39.21 -2.53
C LEU A 325 -38.05 -39.64 -1.96
N ASN A 326 -39.09 -38.83 -2.17
CA ASN A 326 -40.45 -39.19 -1.76
C ASN A 326 -40.95 -40.42 -2.53
N ILE A 327 -41.79 -41.23 -1.87
CA ILE A 327 -42.40 -42.41 -2.47
C ILE A 327 -43.36 -41.95 -3.57
N GLY A 328 -43.29 -42.57 -4.75
CA GLY A 328 -44.16 -42.27 -5.89
C GLY A 328 -43.53 -41.38 -6.98
N ILE A 329 -42.31 -40.87 -6.77
CA ILE A 329 -41.56 -40.22 -7.86
C ILE A 329 -41.05 -41.30 -8.82
N SER A 330 -41.45 -41.19 -10.09
CA SER A 330 -41.01 -42.12 -11.15
C SER A 330 -39.50 -42.06 -11.34
N SER A 331 -38.86 -43.23 -11.50
CA SER A 331 -37.45 -43.33 -11.89
C SER A 331 -37.20 -42.87 -13.33
N HIS A 332 -38.26 -42.76 -14.14
CA HIS A 332 -38.19 -42.29 -15.52
C HIS A 332 -39.44 -41.47 -15.88
N ILE A 333 -39.24 -40.19 -16.18
CA ILE A 333 -40.30 -39.26 -16.60
C ILE A 333 -40.03 -38.92 -18.07
N LYS A 334 -40.90 -39.39 -18.98
CA LYS A 334 -40.85 -38.94 -20.38
C LYS A 334 -41.42 -37.53 -20.47
N THR A 335 -40.71 -36.65 -21.16
CA THR A 335 -41.16 -35.27 -21.37
C THR A 335 -41.56 -35.09 -22.83
N ASN A 336 -42.59 -34.29 -23.10
CA ASN A 336 -42.94 -33.85 -24.46
C ASN A 336 -42.21 -32.53 -24.82
N GLY A 337 -40.97 -32.42 -24.34
CA GLY A 337 -40.14 -31.24 -24.46
C GLY A 337 -39.41 -31.13 -25.80
N ASN A 338 -39.08 -29.90 -26.17
CA ASN A 338 -38.27 -29.51 -27.31
C ASN A 338 -36.75 -29.54 -27.00
N LEU A 339 -36.35 -29.45 -25.73
CA LEU A 339 -34.96 -29.40 -25.27
C LEU A 339 -34.59 -30.61 -24.38
N ILE A 340 -35.51 -31.02 -23.50
CA ILE A 340 -35.39 -32.14 -22.57
C ILE A 340 -36.30 -33.27 -23.07
N ARG A 341 -35.72 -34.45 -23.34
CA ARG A 341 -36.42 -35.66 -23.82
C ARG A 341 -36.98 -36.52 -22.70
N SER A 342 -36.23 -36.61 -21.62
CA SER A 342 -36.60 -37.39 -20.44
C SER A 342 -35.82 -36.93 -19.22
N ILE A 343 -36.40 -37.22 -18.06
CA ILE A 343 -35.79 -37.03 -16.74
C ILE A 343 -35.66 -38.40 -16.09
N ARG A 344 -34.45 -38.81 -15.77
CA ARG A 344 -34.15 -40.09 -15.12
C ARG A 344 -33.71 -39.86 -13.70
N VAL A 345 -34.26 -40.63 -12.76
CA VAL A 345 -33.97 -40.50 -11.33
C VAL A 345 -33.37 -41.80 -10.82
N GLY A 346 -32.16 -41.74 -10.27
CA GLY A 346 -31.43 -42.87 -9.73
C GLY A 346 -31.05 -42.65 -8.27
N ILE A 347 -31.10 -43.72 -7.48
CA ILE A 347 -30.64 -43.75 -6.08
C ILE A 347 -29.27 -44.43 -6.07
N HIS A 348 -28.24 -43.73 -5.62
CA HIS A 348 -26.88 -44.28 -5.51
C HIS A 348 -26.47 -44.35 -4.03
N GLN A 349 -26.07 -45.52 -3.56
CA GLN A 349 -25.72 -45.74 -2.14
C GLN A 349 -24.22 -45.57 -1.83
N GLN A 350 -23.35 -45.64 -2.84
CA GLN A 350 -21.89 -45.58 -2.69
C GLN A 350 -21.26 -44.58 -3.68
N PRO A 351 -20.11 -43.95 -3.35
CA PRO A 351 -19.39 -43.98 -2.07
C PRO A 351 -20.07 -43.16 -0.95
N LYS A 352 -21.04 -42.30 -1.29
CA LYS A 352 -21.94 -41.62 -0.35
C LYS A 352 -23.35 -41.67 -0.92
N PRO A 353 -24.40 -41.81 -0.09
CA PRO A 353 -25.77 -41.88 -0.56
C PRO A 353 -26.17 -40.58 -1.26
N LYS A 354 -26.76 -40.68 -2.44
CA LYS A 354 -27.24 -39.53 -3.22
C LYS A 354 -28.40 -39.91 -4.13
N ILE A 355 -29.24 -38.93 -4.45
CA ILE A 355 -30.16 -39.01 -5.58
C ILE A 355 -29.48 -38.36 -6.78
N ARG A 356 -29.41 -39.06 -7.90
CA ARG A 356 -28.92 -38.55 -9.18
C ARG A 356 -30.10 -38.35 -10.11
N VAL A 357 -30.32 -37.12 -10.55
CA VAL A 357 -31.30 -36.81 -11.59
C VAL A 357 -30.55 -36.48 -12.87
N VAL A 358 -30.91 -37.12 -13.98
CA VAL A 358 -30.29 -36.92 -15.29
C VAL A 358 -31.34 -36.37 -16.24
N LEU A 359 -31.08 -35.20 -16.81
CA LEU A 359 -31.88 -34.63 -17.89
C LEU A 359 -31.24 -35.06 -19.22
N ASP A 360 -31.97 -35.83 -20.00
CA ASP A 360 -31.53 -36.24 -21.34
C ASP A 360 -31.88 -35.14 -22.33
N LEU A 361 -30.88 -34.38 -22.77
CA LEU A 361 -31.07 -33.27 -23.70
C LEU A 361 -31.11 -33.77 -25.16
N VAL A 362 -31.68 -32.98 -26.07
CA VAL A 362 -31.67 -33.27 -27.51
C VAL A 362 -30.26 -33.01 -28.08
N SER A 363 -29.65 -33.99 -28.74
CA SER A 363 -28.19 -34.05 -28.99
C SER A 363 -27.60 -33.09 -30.04
N LYS A 364 -28.39 -32.24 -30.71
CA LYS A 364 -27.92 -31.35 -31.80
C LYS A 364 -28.09 -29.85 -31.50
N LYS A 365 -28.17 -29.46 -30.23
CA LYS A 365 -28.45 -28.09 -29.79
C LYS A 365 -27.40 -27.67 -28.76
N ASP A 366 -27.01 -26.39 -28.78
CA ASP A 366 -26.16 -25.80 -27.75
C ASP A 366 -27.02 -25.23 -26.62
N TYR A 367 -26.65 -25.54 -25.37
CA TYR A 367 -27.47 -25.20 -24.21
C TYR A 367 -26.76 -24.23 -23.25
N ALA A 368 -27.54 -23.34 -22.64
CA ALA A 368 -27.20 -22.64 -21.41
C ALA A 368 -28.06 -23.20 -20.27
N VAL A 369 -27.44 -23.45 -19.12
CA VAL A 369 -28.09 -24.04 -17.96
C VAL A 369 -27.99 -23.07 -16.79
N GLU A 370 -29.13 -22.63 -16.29
CA GLU A 370 -29.23 -21.66 -15.20
C GLU A 370 -29.96 -22.28 -14.00
N PRO A 371 -29.27 -22.47 -12.85
CA PRO A 371 -29.93 -22.88 -11.62
C PRO A 371 -30.65 -21.71 -10.97
N LEU A 372 -31.90 -21.93 -10.57
CA LEU A 372 -32.76 -20.95 -9.87
C LEU A 372 -33.22 -21.54 -8.54
N PHE A 373 -33.38 -20.70 -7.52
CA PHE A 373 -33.92 -21.12 -6.23
C PHE A 373 -34.98 -20.15 -5.73
N TYR A 374 -36.19 -20.67 -5.50
CA TYR A 374 -37.33 -19.92 -4.98
C TYR A 374 -37.42 -20.15 -3.47
N GLU A 375 -36.91 -19.18 -2.69
CA GLU A 375 -36.63 -19.36 -1.26
C GLU A 375 -37.88 -19.52 -0.39
N LYS A 376 -38.97 -18.81 -0.72
CA LYS A 376 -40.24 -18.92 0.03
C LYS A 376 -40.90 -20.28 -0.19
N GLU A 377 -40.79 -20.81 -1.40
CA GLU A 377 -41.45 -22.02 -1.86
C GLU A 377 -40.60 -23.28 -1.66
N LYS A 378 -39.31 -23.12 -1.33
CA LYS A 378 -38.31 -24.20 -1.20
C LYS A 378 -38.22 -25.04 -2.48
N ILE A 379 -38.22 -24.37 -3.62
CA ILE A 379 -38.14 -24.99 -4.95
C ILE A 379 -36.78 -24.70 -5.54
N PHE A 380 -36.05 -25.74 -5.88
CA PHE A 380 -34.88 -25.65 -6.75
C PHE A 380 -35.33 -25.89 -8.19
N ALA A 381 -34.90 -25.07 -9.14
CA ALA A 381 -35.24 -25.24 -10.54
C ALA A 381 -34.00 -25.16 -11.42
N ILE A 382 -34.06 -25.87 -12.54
CA ILE A 382 -33.07 -25.80 -13.60
C ILE A 382 -33.76 -25.28 -14.83
N GLU A 383 -33.29 -24.15 -15.33
CA GLU A 383 -33.70 -23.57 -16.60
C GLU A 383 -32.68 -23.98 -17.67
N VAL A 384 -33.16 -24.66 -18.71
CA VAL A 384 -32.38 -25.07 -19.88
C VAL A 384 -32.79 -24.17 -21.04
N LYS A 385 -31.85 -23.39 -21.56
CA LYS A 385 -32.05 -22.46 -22.68
C LYS A 385 -31.27 -22.91 -23.89
N LEU A 386 -31.80 -22.65 -25.09
CA LEU A 386 -31.03 -22.72 -26.32
C LEU A 386 -30.07 -21.53 -26.40
N LYS A 387 -28.77 -21.78 -26.66
CA LYS A 387 -27.84 -20.70 -27.03
C LYS A 387 -28.12 -20.27 -28.46
N LYS A 388 -28.29 -18.97 -28.67
CA LYS A 388 -28.40 -18.37 -30.01
C LYS A 388 -27.05 -18.24 -30.68
#